data_AF-A0A964FH05-F1
#
_entry.id   AF-A0A964FH05-F1
#
_cell.length_a   1.000
_cell.length_b   1.000
_cell.length_c   1.000
_cell.angle_alpha   90.00
_cell.angle_beta   90.00
_cell.angle_gamma   90.00
#
_symmetry.space_group_name_H-M   'P 1'
#
loop_
_entity.id
_entity.type
_entity.pdbx_description
1 polymer ?
#
loop_
_entity_poly.entity_id
_entity_poly.type
_entity_poly.pdbx_seq_one_letter_code
_entity_poly.pdbx_strand_id
1 'polypeptide(L)'
;MTSFVAQEAIGNAGNINIETDNFSLTNGAQVNASVFGQGNGGNILIDVRDNIELTGSNIFSQVASGAVGDGGTITVNTTNLSLLDGSQITAGVFGTGNAGTVTINAADNITFQGIGSDGFASGILNNVAASGVGNAGNIDVTTANLNLVDGGTISSSVIGEGNGGQIKINASNAIVAFC
;
A
#
# COMPACT_ATOMS: atom_id res chain seq x y z
N MET A 1 2.33 14.14 1.95
CA MET A 1 3.28 14.14 3.09
C MET A 1 4.43 13.21 2.74
N THR A 2 5.68 13.64 2.90
CA THR A 2 6.84 12.89 2.42
C THR A 2 7.93 12.81 3.49
N SER A 3 8.44 11.61 3.74
CA SER A 3 9.55 11.31 4.64
C SER A 3 10.36 10.17 4.02
N PHE A 4 11.20 10.48 3.03
CA PHE A 4 11.93 9.47 2.26
C PHE A 4 13.44 9.68 2.34
N VAL A 5 14.19 8.64 1.98
CA VAL A 5 15.65 8.69 1.81
C VAL A 5 15.95 8.92 0.34
N ALA A 6 16.65 10.01 0.02
CA ALA A 6 16.97 10.38 -1.36
C ALA A 6 17.92 9.38 -2.03
N GLN A 7 18.01 9.46 -3.36
CA GLN A 7 18.96 8.68 -4.14
C GLN A 7 20.40 8.94 -3.64
N GLU A 8 21.21 7.88 -3.57
CA GLU A 8 22.61 7.92 -3.07
C GLU A 8 22.79 8.20 -1.57
N ALA A 9 21.71 8.50 -0.83
CA ALA A 9 21.76 8.66 0.62
C ALA A 9 21.78 7.30 1.33
N ILE A 10 22.47 7.24 2.47
CA ILE A 10 22.44 6.11 3.39
C ILE A 10 21.66 6.54 4.64
N GLY A 11 20.54 5.88 4.93
CA GLY A 11 19.70 6.17 6.08
C GLY A 11 18.34 5.50 5.97
N ASN A 12 17.61 5.42 7.08
CA ASN A 12 16.23 4.92 7.07
C ASN A 12 15.26 6.09 6.88
N ALA A 13 14.18 5.84 6.12
CA ALA A 13 13.10 6.79 5.98
C ALA A 13 12.36 6.95 7.32
N GLY A 14 11.94 8.19 7.62
CA GLY A 14 11.18 8.47 8.83
C GLY A 14 9.75 7.92 8.75
N ASN A 15 9.19 7.63 9.91
CA ASN A 15 7.81 7.15 10.02
C ASN A 15 6.81 8.29 9.79
N ILE A 16 5.62 7.95 9.30
CA ILE A 16 4.50 8.86 9.14
C ILE A 16 3.35 8.39 10.03
N ASN A 17 2.82 9.27 10.88
CA ASN A 17 1.63 9.02 11.69
C ASN A 17 0.54 10.04 11.32
N ILE A 18 -0.65 9.57 10.97
CA ILE A 18 -1.81 10.39 10.65
C ILE A 18 -2.94 9.97 11.58
N GLU A 19 -3.42 10.91 12.40
CA GLU A 19 -4.56 10.71 13.30
C GLU A 19 -5.58 11.82 13.02
N THR A 20 -6.77 11.44 12.57
CA THR A 20 -7.83 12.40 12.24
C THR A 20 -9.20 11.73 12.18
N ASP A 21 -10.26 12.52 12.00
CA ASP A 21 -11.60 11.99 11.83
C ASP A 21 -11.86 11.52 10.40
N ASN A 22 -11.40 12.30 9.41
CA ASN A 22 -11.57 12.00 8.00
C ASN A 22 -10.28 12.33 7.26
N PHE A 23 -9.88 11.47 6.34
CA PHE A 23 -8.66 11.64 5.57
C PHE A 23 -8.93 11.43 4.08
N SER A 24 -8.52 12.39 3.25
CA SER A 24 -8.66 12.27 1.80
C SER A 24 -7.39 12.64 1.07
N LEU A 25 -7.08 11.89 0.01
CA LEU A 25 -6.04 12.19 -0.96
C LEU A 25 -6.66 12.22 -2.35
N THR A 26 -6.42 13.29 -3.09
CA THR A 26 -6.95 13.47 -4.45
C THR A 26 -5.87 13.98 -5.39
N ASN A 27 -6.08 13.82 -6.70
CA ASN A 27 -5.27 14.45 -7.74
C ASN A 27 -3.76 14.11 -7.68
N GLY A 28 -3.42 12.83 -7.53
CA GLY A 28 -2.01 12.38 -7.51
C GLY A 28 -1.30 12.63 -6.18
N ALA A 29 -2.03 13.00 -5.12
CA ALA A 29 -1.44 13.22 -3.81
C ALA A 29 -0.81 11.92 -3.25
N GLN A 30 0.26 12.09 -2.47
CA GLN A 30 1.02 10.97 -1.93
C GLN A 30 1.31 11.11 -0.43
N VAL A 31 1.23 9.98 0.28
CA VAL A 31 1.90 9.75 1.56
C VAL A 31 3.07 8.80 1.29
N ASN A 32 4.30 9.29 1.44
CA ASN A 32 5.47 8.55 0.96
C ASN A 32 6.57 8.47 2.02
N ALA A 33 6.85 7.26 2.51
CA ALA A 33 7.93 6.90 3.41
C ALA A 33 8.94 5.93 2.77
N SER A 34 9.07 5.97 1.44
CA SER A 34 9.91 5.03 0.68
C SER A 34 11.41 5.30 0.84
N VAL A 35 12.23 4.33 0.46
CA VAL A 35 13.68 4.49 0.32
C VAL A 35 14.07 4.53 -1.16
N PHE A 36 14.89 5.51 -1.55
CA PHE A 36 15.45 5.64 -2.91
C PHE A 36 16.98 5.43 -2.94
N GLY A 37 17.64 5.37 -1.78
CA GLY A 37 19.06 5.10 -1.61
C GLY A 37 19.30 3.77 -0.89
N GLN A 38 20.16 3.78 0.13
CA GLN A 38 20.42 2.60 0.97
C GLN A 38 19.84 2.79 2.38
N GLY A 39 19.02 1.84 2.82
CA GLY A 39 18.36 1.80 4.13
C GLY A 39 16.90 1.38 4.01
N ASN A 40 16.17 1.39 5.11
CA ASN A 40 14.81 0.85 5.14
C ASN A 40 13.75 1.94 4.92
N GLY A 41 12.62 1.56 4.32
CA GLY A 41 11.40 2.35 4.27
C GLY A 41 10.85 2.63 5.67
N GLY A 42 10.19 3.77 5.83
CA GLY A 42 9.60 4.21 7.10
C GLY A 42 8.20 3.65 7.28
N ASN A 43 7.81 3.36 8.51
CA ASN A 43 6.47 2.84 8.78
C ASN A 43 5.41 3.94 8.62
N ILE A 44 4.26 3.59 8.08
CA ILE A 44 3.11 4.48 7.92
C ILE A 44 1.98 3.95 8.79
N LEU A 45 1.54 4.75 9.77
CA LEU A 45 0.33 4.51 10.55
C LEU A 45 -0.71 5.57 10.19
N ILE A 46 -1.87 5.12 9.74
CA ILE A 46 -3.02 5.96 9.45
C ILE A 46 -4.17 5.47 10.34
N ASP A 47 -4.55 6.27 11.31
CA ASP A 47 -5.64 6.01 12.24
C ASP A 47 -6.73 7.08 12.04
N VAL A 48 -7.81 6.69 11.36
CA VAL A 48 -8.84 7.63 10.90
C VAL A 48 -10.21 7.19 11.35
N ARG A 49 -10.85 7.96 12.22
CA ARG A 49 -12.09 7.54 12.89
C ARG A 49 -13.20 7.12 11.93
N ASP A 50 -13.47 7.93 10.91
CA ASP A 50 -14.62 7.75 10.02
C ASP A 50 -14.20 7.21 8.64
N ASN A 51 -13.72 8.09 7.75
CA ASN A 51 -13.56 7.74 6.33
C ASN A 51 -12.17 8.07 5.82
N ILE A 52 -11.60 7.11 5.09
CA ILE A 52 -10.43 7.30 4.23
C ILE A 52 -10.87 7.19 2.78
N GLU A 53 -10.58 8.21 1.98
CA GLU A 53 -10.81 8.21 0.53
C GLU A 53 -9.55 8.59 -0.24
N LEU A 54 -9.09 7.71 -1.13
CA LEU A 54 -8.02 8.00 -2.07
C LEU A 54 -8.61 7.96 -3.47
N THR A 55 -8.43 9.03 -4.24
CA THR A 55 -8.84 9.10 -5.65
C THR A 55 -7.64 9.49 -6.50
N GLY A 56 -7.21 8.59 -7.40
CA GLY A 56 -5.98 8.70 -8.17
C GLY A 56 -4.75 9.08 -7.31
N SER A 57 -4.61 8.50 -6.12
CA SER A 57 -3.64 8.91 -5.09
C SER A 57 -3.01 7.72 -4.40
N ASN A 58 -1.87 7.90 -3.72
CA ASN A 58 -1.06 6.76 -3.28
C ASN A 58 -0.47 6.86 -1.87
N ILE A 59 -0.29 5.71 -1.23
CA ILE A 59 0.45 5.54 0.04
C ILE A 59 1.59 4.55 -0.20
N PHE A 60 2.83 4.99 0.04
CA PHE A 60 4.05 4.28 -0.33
C PHE A 60 5.02 4.13 0.84
N SER A 61 5.44 2.91 1.14
CA SER A 61 6.59 2.60 2.01
C SER A 61 7.48 1.54 1.36
N GLN A 62 7.84 1.79 0.11
CA GLN A 62 8.48 0.80 -0.77
C GLN A 62 10.00 0.99 -0.87
N VAL A 63 10.66 -0.02 -1.44
CA VAL A 63 12.05 0.05 -1.88
C VAL A 63 12.04 0.46 -3.36
N ALA A 64 12.48 1.67 -3.67
CA ALA A 64 12.45 2.17 -5.05
C ALA A 64 13.47 1.46 -5.96
N SER A 65 13.34 1.63 -7.27
CA SER A 65 14.28 1.07 -8.24
C SER A 65 15.71 1.52 -7.97
N GLY A 66 16.65 0.58 -7.89
CA GLY A 66 18.06 0.84 -7.57
C GLY A 66 18.35 1.12 -6.09
N ALA A 67 17.32 1.17 -5.23
CA ALA A 67 17.49 1.27 -3.79
C ALA A 67 17.80 -0.10 -3.16
N VAL A 68 18.45 -0.09 -1.99
CA VAL A 68 18.80 -1.29 -1.23
C VAL A 68 18.34 -1.16 0.21
N GLY A 69 17.50 -2.09 0.67
CA GLY A 69 16.97 -2.18 2.02
C GLY A 69 15.54 -2.72 2.01
N ASP A 70 14.89 -2.78 3.17
CA ASP A 70 13.55 -3.36 3.27
C ASP A 70 12.44 -2.28 3.24
N GLY A 71 11.29 -2.60 2.67
CA GLY A 71 10.09 -1.77 2.71
C GLY A 71 9.56 -1.64 4.15
N GLY A 72 8.95 -0.50 4.47
CA GLY A 72 8.36 -0.27 5.78
C GLY A 72 6.95 -0.84 5.88
N THR A 73 6.40 -0.92 7.09
CA THR A 73 5.03 -1.39 7.28
C THR A 73 4.01 -0.28 6.99
N ILE A 74 2.84 -0.66 6.48
CA ILE A 74 1.70 0.26 6.34
C ILE A 74 0.53 -0.31 7.13
N THR A 75 0.07 0.43 8.14
CA THR A 75 -1.12 0.09 8.93
C THR A 75 -2.18 1.15 8.73
N VAL A 76 -3.38 0.72 8.32
CA VAL A 76 -4.55 1.58 8.14
C VAL A 76 -5.67 1.10 9.05
N ASN A 77 -6.13 1.96 9.96
CA ASN A 77 -7.30 1.72 10.81
C ASN A 77 -8.36 2.77 10.46
N THR A 78 -9.59 2.32 10.15
CA THR A 78 -10.70 3.24 9.89
C THR A 78 -12.07 2.60 10.05
N THR A 79 -13.15 3.35 9.86
CA THR A 79 -14.49 2.78 9.70
C THR A 79 -14.72 2.39 8.24
N ASN A 80 -14.43 3.30 7.29
CA ASN A 80 -14.56 3.04 5.85
C ASN A 80 -13.31 3.42 5.07
N LEU A 81 -12.87 2.55 4.16
CA LEU A 81 -11.77 2.79 3.23
C LEU A 81 -12.24 2.69 1.78
N SER A 82 -11.98 3.73 0.99
CA SER A 82 -12.21 3.72 -0.46
C SER A 82 -10.92 4.05 -1.23
N LEU A 83 -10.51 3.16 -2.14
CA LEU A 83 -9.45 3.40 -3.11
C LEU A 83 -10.08 3.45 -4.50
N LEU A 84 -10.02 4.62 -5.12
CA LEU A 84 -10.72 4.95 -6.36
C LEU A 84 -9.73 5.40 -7.44
N ASP A 85 -10.11 5.20 -8.70
CA ASP A 85 -9.42 5.74 -9.88
C ASP A 85 -7.90 5.50 -9.92
N GLY A 86 -7.48 4.25 -9.65
CA GLY A 86 -6.08 3.83 -9.67
C GLY A 86 -5.30 4.10 -8.40
N SER A 87 -5.98 4.34 -7.27
CA SER A 87 -5.30 4.60 -6.00
C SER A 87 -4.66 3.36 -5.40
N GLN A 88 -3.40 3.47 -4.94
CA GLN A 88 -2.64 2.32 -4.45
C GLN A 88 -2.10 2.51 -3.04
N ILE A 89 -2.07 1.39 -2.30
CA ILE A 89 -1.28 1.23 -1.09
C ILE A 89 -0.21 0.16 -1.35
N THR A 90 1.06 0.49 -1.14
CA THR A 90 2.15 -0.48 -1.36
C THR A 90 3.37 -0.25 -0.48
N ALA A 91 3.92 -1.36 0.02
CA ALA A 91 5.22 -1.47 0.66
C ALA A 91 6.15 -2.39 -0.17
N GLY A 92 5.93 -2.46 -1.48
CA GLY A 92 6.59 -3.37 -2.40
C GLY A 92 8.07 -3.10 -2.64
N VAL A 93 8.68 -3.88 -3.53
CA VAL A 93 10.11 -3.81 -3.87
C VAL A 93 10.29 -3.63 -5.36
N PHE A 94 10.92 -2.53 -5.75
CA PHE A 94 11.37 -2.26 -7.11
C PHE A 94 12.90 -2.33 -7.24
N GLY A 95 13.62 -2.25 -6.11
CA GLY A 95 15.08 -2.42 -5.98
C GLY A 95 15.47 -3.75 -5.33
N THR A 96 16.31 -3.72 -4.30
CA THR A 96 16.79 -4.93 -3.62
C THR A 96 16.47 -4.91 -2.12
N GLY A 97 15.80 -5.95 -1.63
CA GLY A 97 15.39 -6.15 -0.24
C GLY A 97 13.96 -6.69 -0.17
N ASN A 98 13.40 -6.81 1.04
CA ASN A 98 12.07 -7.41 1.23
C ASN A 98 10.99 -6.35 1.32
N ALA A 99 9.80 -6.65 0.81
CA ALA A 99 8.64 -5.78 0.94
C ALA A 99 8.13 -5.79 2.39
N GLY A 100 7.60 -4.66 2.83
CA GLY A 100 6.96 -4.53 4.13
C GLY A 100 5.56 -5.14 4.16
N THR A 101 4.98 -5.29 5.35
CA THR A 101 3.60 -5.77 5.51
C THR A 101 2.60 -4.62 5.35
N VAL A 102 1.48 -4.90 4.68
CA VAL A 102 0.32 -4.00 4.62
C VAL A 102 -0.82 -4.58 5.44
N THR A 103 -1.26 -3.85 6.46
CA THR A 103 -2.38 -4.21 7.33
C THR A 103 -3.48 -3.18 7.21
N ILE A 104 -4.70 -3.62 6.88
CA ILE A 104 -5.89 -2.76 6.81
C ILE A 104 -6.98 -3.32 7.71
N ASN A 105 -7.43 -2.49 8.66
CA ASN A 105 -8.56 -2.75 9.52
C ASN A 105 -9.62 -1.68 9.27
N ALA A 106 -10.72 -2.04 8.62
CA ALA A 106 -11.85 -1.14 8.42
C ALA A 106 -13.09 -1.71 9.11
N ALA A 107 -13.70 -1.00 10.06
CA ALA A 107 -14.82 -1.54 10.83
C ALA A 107 -16.00 -1.97 9.95
N ASP A 108 -16.31 -1.20 8.90
CA ASP A 108 -17.49 -1.41 8.07
C ASP A 108 -17.13 -1.82 6.64
N ASN A 109 -16.59 -0.91 5.83
CA ASN A 109 -16.43 -1.15 4.39
C ASN A 109 -15.01 -0.89 3.89
N ILE A 110 -14.56 -1.78 3.01
CA ILE A 110 -13.42 -1.55 2.11
C ILE A 110 -13.94 -1.63 0.69
N THR A 111 -13.68 -0.60 -0.10
CA THR A 111 -14.03 -0.54 -1.52
C THR A 111 -12.81 -0.18 -2.34
N PHE A 112 -12.38 -1.08 -3.23
CA PHE A 112 -11.36 -0.80 -4.24
C PHE A 112 -12.04 -0.81 -5.60
N GLN A 113 -11.99 0.33 -6.30
CA GLN A 113 -12.70 0.50 -7.56
C GLN A 113 -11.91 1.29 -8.60
N GLY A 114 -11.98 0.82 -9.84
CA GLY A 114 -11.51 1.55 -11.00
C GLY A 114 -10.02 1.37 -11.31
N ILE A 115 -9.65 1.89 -12.46
CA ILE A 115 -8.29 1.90 -13.00
C ILE A 115 -7.93 3.34 -13.31
N GLY A 116 -6.75 3.77 -12.86
CA GLY A 116 -6.24 5.11 -13.10
C GLY A 116 -5.89 5.34 -14.57
N SER A 117 -5.72 6.60 -14.96
CA SER A 117 -5.32 6.96 -16.34
C SER A 117 -3.94 6.41 -16.75
N ASP A 118 -3.13 6.03 -15.78
CA ASP A 118 -1.83 5.36 -15.93
C ASP A 118 -1.96 3.84 -16.14
N GLY A 119 -3.18 3.30 -16.13
CA GLY A 119 -3.46 1.88 -16.30
C GLY A 119 -3.33 1.05 -15.03
N PHE A 120 -3.07 1.69 -13.89
CA PHE A 120 -2.94 0.99 -12.62
C PHE A 120 -4.31 0.79 -11.95
N ALA A 121 -4.56 -0.43 -11.48
CA ALA A 121 -5.76 -0.75 -10.71
C ALA A 121 -5.73 -0.13 -9.31
N SER A 122 -6.90 0.24 -8.80
CA SER A 122 -7.08 0.60 -7.40
C SER A 122 -6.90 -0.60 -6.48
N GLY A 123 -6.17 -0.44 -5.37
CA GLY A 123 -6.05 -1.51 -4.38
C GLY A 123 -4.73 -1.58 -3.61
N ILE A 124 -4.43 -2.77 -3.11
CA ILE A 124 -3.17 -3.07 -2.41
C ILE A 124 -2.26 -3.85 -3.36
N LEU A 125 -1.11 -3.28 -3.73
CA LEU A 125 -0.17 -3.88 -4.67
C LEU A 125 1.20 -4.05 -4.01
N ASN A 126 1.33 -5.02 -3.13
CA ASN A 126 2.54 -5.26 -2.34
C ASN A 126 3.51 -6.22 -3.06
N ASN A 127 3.87 -5.87 -4.29
CA ASN A 127 4.59 -6.75 -5.20
C ASN A 127 6.10 -6.53 -5.18
N VAL A 128 6.84 -7.54 -5.63
CA VAL A 128 8.23 -7.41 -6.07
C VAL A 128 8.21 -7.23 -7.59
N ALA A 129 8.58 -6.04 -8.07
CA ALA A 129 8.54 -5.68 -9.48
C ALA A 129 9.56 -6.49 -10.31
N ALA A 130 9.50 -6.38 -11.65
CA ALA A 130 10.36 -7.15 -12.55
C ALA A 130 11.88 -6.94 -12.32
N SER A 131 12.28 -5.74 -11.91
CA SER A 131 13.66 -5.41 -11.51
C SER A 131 13.94 -5.66 -10.02
N GLY A 132 12.92 -6.06 -9.26
CA GLY A 132 12.98 -6.24 -7.82
C GLY A 132 13.62 -7.58 -7.45
N VAL A 133 14.42 -7.58 -6.37
CA VAL A 133 15.01 -8.78 -5.77
C VAL A 133 14.70 -8.81 -4.28
N GLY A 134 13.95 -9.82 -3.85
CA GLY A 134 13.59 -10.10 -2.46
C GLY A 134 12.16 -10.63 -2.33
N ASN A 135 11.67 -10.80 -1.10
CA ASN A 135 10.35 -11.42 -0.90
C ASN A 135 9.24 -10.36 -0.88
N ALA A 136 8.08 -10.70 -1.45
CA ALA A 136 6.87 -9.90 -1.30
C ALA A 136 6.36 -10.00 0.15
N GLY A 137 5.77 -8.91 0.64
CA GLY A 137 5.33 -8.79 2.02
C GLY A 137 3.88 -9.22 2.18
N ASN A 138 3.50 -9.59 3.39
CA ASN A 138 2.13 -10.03 3.66
C ASN A 138 1.12 -8.90 3.54
N ILE A 139 -0.12 -9.27 3.21
CA ILE A 139 -1.27 -8.39 3.23
C ILE A 139 -2.30 -8.98 4.18
N ASP A 140 -2.66 -8.23 5.22
CA ASP A 140 -3.69 -8.60 6.19
C ASP A 140 -4.85 -7.59 6.10
N VAL A 141 -6.05 -8.06 5.73
CA VAL A 141 -7.25 -7.24 5.60
C VAL A 141 -8.33 -7.75 6.54
N THR A 142 -8.86 -6.89 7.41
CA THR A 142 -10.01 -7.17 8.27
C THR A 142 -11.09 -6.14 8.04
N THR A 143 -12.31 -6.58 7.72
CA THR A 143 -13.46 -5.69 7.56
C THR A 143 -14.81 -6.39 7.73
N ALA A 144 -15.92 -5.66 7.74
CA ALA A 144 -17.23 -6.28 7.60
C ALA A 144 -17.54 -6.61 6.13
N ASN A 145 -17.35 -5.65 5.22
CA ASN A 145 -17.61 -5.82 3.79
C ASN A 145 -16.38 -5.44 2.95
N LEU A 146 -15.93 -6.35 2.10
CA LEU A 146 -14.88 -6.11 1.12
C LEU A 146 -15.48 -6.09 -0.30
N ASN A 147 -15.36 -4.97 -1.00
CA ASN A 147 -15.83 -4.78 -2.37
C ASN A 147 -14.63 -4.50 -3.30
N LEU A 148 -14.39 -5.41 -4.24
CA LEU A 148 -13.42 -5.27 -5.32
C LEU A 148 -14.18 -5.14 -6.63
N VAL A 149 -14.25 -3.93 -7.20
CA VAL A 149 -15.14 -3.61 -8.31
C VAL A 149 -14.35 -2.96 -9.44
N ASP A 150 -14.76 -3.14 -10.69
CA ASP A 150 -14.18 -2.46 -11.86
C ASP A 150 -12.63 -2.46 -11.89
N GLY A 151 -12.02 -3.62 -11.64
CA GLY A 151 -10.56 -3.79 -11.61
C GLY A 151 -9.90 -3.66 -10.22
N GLY A 152 -10.67 -3.44 -9.15
CA GLY A 152 -10.16 -3.44 -7.77
C GLY A 152 -9.34 -4.70 -7.44
N THR A 153 -8.15 -4.53 -6.85
CA THR A 153 -7.15 -5.62 -6.74
C THR A 153 -6.47 -5.69 -5.36
N ILE A 154 -6.12 -6.92 -4.93
CA ILE A 154 -5.20 -7.16 -3.81
C ILE A 154 -4.15 -8.16 -4.30
N SER A 155 -2.87 -7.78 -4.25
CA SER A 155 -1.78 -8.60 -4.78
C SER A 155 -0.51 -8.52 -3.94
N SER A 156 0.10 -9.68 -3.68
CA SER A 156 1.40 -9.87 -3.02
C SER A 156 2.22 -10.87 -3.83
N SER A 157 2.55 -10.46 -5.05
CA SER A 157 3.20 -11.30 -6.06
C SER A 157 4.65 -10.91 -6.30
N VAL A 158 5.41 -11.84 -6.88
CA VAL A 158 6.79 -11.60 -7.32
C VAL A 158 6.82 -11.72 -8.84
N ILE A 159 7.19 -10.63 -9.49
CA ILE A 159 7.48 -10.57 -10.93
C ILE A 159 8.99 -10.73 -11.17
N GLY A 160 9.81 -10.18 -10.27
CA GLY A 160 11.27 -10.32 -10.26
C GLY A 160 11.75 -11.60 -9.58
N GLU A 161 12.75 -11.48 -8.70
CA GLU A 161 13.33 -12.61 -7.98
C GLU A 161 12.89 -12.63 -6.51
N GLY A 162 12.44 -13.78 -6.02
CA GLY A 162 12.08 -14.01 -4.61
C GLY A 162 10.80 -14.82 -4.45
N ASN A 163 10.20 -14.78 -3.25
CA ASN A 163 8.98 -15.51 -2.93
C ASN A 163 7.78 -14.58 -2.75
N GLY A 164 6.60 -15.04 -3.19
CA GLY A 164 5.32 -14.37 -2.96
C GLY A 164 4.96 -14.30 -1.48
N GLY A 165 4.19 -13.28 -1.09
CA GLY A 165 3.72 -13.11 0.27
C GLY A 165 2.35 -13.75 0.47
N GLN A 166 1.92 -13.82 1.73
CA GLN A 166 0.59 -14.28 2.09
C GLN A 166 -0.42 -13.13 1.98
N ILE A 167 -1.60 -13.43 1.44
CA ILE A 167 -2.77 -12.55 1.53
C ILE A 167 -3.78 -13.22 2.47
N LYS A 168 -4.13 -12.53 3.56
CA LYS A 168 -5.14 -12.96 4.52
C LYS A 168 -6.27 -11.95 4.56
N ILE A 169 -7.48 -12.40 4.28
CA ILE A 169 -8.68 -11.56 4.28
C ILE A 169 -9.66 -12.15 5.30
N ASN A 170 -10.13 -11.32 6.22
CA ASN A 170 -11.17 -11.62 7.18
C ASN A 170 -12.31 -10.63 7.00
N ALA A 171 -13.36 -11.04 6.29
CA ALA A 171 -14.58 -10.27 6.12
C ALA A 171 -15.69 -10.90 6.96
N SER A 172 -16.29 -10.14 7.90
CA SER A 172 -17.31 -10.71 8.79
C SER A 172 -18.68 -10.89 8.12
N ASN A 173 -18.97 -10.12 7.06
CA ASN A 173 -20.28 -10.12 6.40
C ASN A 173 -20.17 -10.58 4.94
N ALA A 174 -19.43 -9.87 4.09
CA ALA A 174 -19.42 -10.14 2.65
C ALA A 174 -18.07 -9.84 1.99
N ILE A 175 -17.75 -10.62 0.96
CA ILE A 175 -16.71 -10.33 -0.03
C ILE A 175 -17.39 -10.34 -1.40
N VAL A 176 -17.30 -9.22 -2.11
CA VAL A 176 -17.87 -9.04 -3.45
C VAL A 176 -16.75 -8.67 -4.40
N ALA A 177 -16.58 -9.44 -5.47
CA ALA A 177 -15.57 -9.20 -6.50
C ALA A 177 -16.22 -9.24 -7.89
N PHE A 178 -16.11 -8.14 -8.64
CA PHE A 178 -16.54 -8.05 -10.05
C PHE A 178 -15.33 -7.69 -10.92
N CYS A 179 -15.04 -8.56 -11.88
CA CYS A 179 -13.90 -8.44 -12.80
C CYS A 179 -14.35 -7.91 -14.16
#